data_AF-A0A5E4E2J4-F1
#
_entry.id   AF-A0A5E4E2J4-F1
#
_cell.length_a   1.000
_cell.length_b   1.000
_cell.length_c   1.000
_cell.angle_alpha   90.00
_cell.angle_beta   90.00
_cell.angle_gamma   90.00
#
_symmetry.space_group_name_H-M   'P 1'
#
loop_
_entity.id
_entity.type
_entity.pdbx_description
1 polymer ?
#
loop_
_entity_poly.entity_id
_entity_poly.type
_entity_poly.pdbx_seq_one_letter_code
_entity_poly.pdbx_strand_id
1 'polypeptide(L)'
;MAELGMLVAGSALGAAFEILFSAVLKAKSTAKMFQTHLGNLNTTLDSLKPVIIQLASSNHLVPLEKSLENFTTKMEEGKKLVDECCEVWRFNLIKQREYTDEIEALNDSL
;
A
#
# COMPACT_ATOMS: atom_id res chain seq x y z
N MET A 1 -13.22 -7.21 -12.11
CA MET A 1 -13.03 -7.82 -10.78
C MET A 1 -12.29 -9.17 -10.86
N ALA A 2 -11.43 -9.41 -11.86
CA ALA A 2 -10.78 -10.71 -12.06
C ALA A 2 -9.25 -10.65 -12.24
N GLU A 3 -8.58 -9.52 -11.99
CA GLU A 3 -7.13 -9.39 -12.26
C GLU A 3 -6.23 -9.45 -11.01
N LEU A 4 -6.78 -9.68 -9.81
CA LEU A 4 -5.99 -9.81 -8.58
C LEU A 4 -5.87 -11.26 -8.07
N GLY A 5 -6.75 -12.17 -8.47
CA GLY A 5 -6.86 -13.52 -7.91
C GLY A 5 -5.69 -14.48 -8.21
N MET A 6 -4.61 -14.01 -8.84
CA MET A 6 -3.44 -14.82 -9.17
C MET A 6 -2.10 -14.15 -8.85
N LEU A 7 -2.04 -13.00 -8.16
CA LEU A 7 -0.75 -12.33 -8.01
C LEU A 7 0.22 -13.17 -7.17
N VAL A 8 -0.22 -13.77 -6.05
CA VAL A 8 0.66 -14.43 -5.09
C VAL A 8 -0.11 -15.42 -4.18
N ALA A 9 -0.44 -16.60 -4.67
CA ALA A 9 -0.94 -17.66 -3.78
C ALA A 9 0.23 -18.28 -3.00
N GLY A 10 0.72 -17.60 -1.94
CA GLY A 10 1.64 -18.20 -0.97
C GLY A 10 2.78 -17.34 -0.39
N SER A 11 3.00 -16.10 -0.86
CA SER A 11 4.03 -15.21 -0.32
C SER A 11 3.45 -14.08 0.55
N ALA A 12 4.10 -13.80 1.68
CA ALA A 12 3.70 -12.75 2.62
C ALA A 12 3.68 -11.37 1.96
N LEU A 13 4.67 -11.07 1.12
CA LEU A 13 4.77 -9.80 0.40
C LEU A 13 3.57 -9.57 -0.53
N GLY A 14 3.16 -10.62 -1.26
CA GLY A 14 2.01 -10.52 -2.14
C GLY A 14 0.70 -10.27 -1.42
N ALA A 15 0.49 -10.99 -0.31
CA ALA A 15 -0.68 -10.81 0.52
C ALA A 15 -0.73 -9.39 1.10
N ALA A 16 0.38 -8.88 1.64
CA ALA A 16 0.45 -7.51 2.17
C ALA A 16 0.20 -6.45 1.09
N PHE A 17 0.78 -6.63 -0.11
CA PHE A 17 0.54 -5.75 -1.25
C PHE A 17 -0.93 -5.72 -1.67
N GLU A 18 -1.58 -6.89 -1.81
CA GLU A 18 -2.98 -6.97 -2.23
C GLU A 18 -3.92 -6.32 -1.21
N ILE A 19 -3.63 -6.50 0.08
CA ILE A 19 -4.38 -5.87 1.18
C ILE A 19 -4.26 -4.34 1.10
N LEU A 20 -3.05 -3.80 0.95
CA LEU A 20 -2.84 -2.35 0.82
C LEU A 20 -3.52 -1.80 -0.44
N PHE A 21 -3.31 -2.45 -1.59
CA PHE A 21 -3.87 -2.00 -2.86
C PHE A 21 -5.41 -1.91 -2.79
N SER A 22 -6.04 -2.91 -2.20
CA SER A 22 -7.49 -2.94 -1.98
C SER A 22 -7.96 -1.83 -1.04
N ALA A 23 -7.20 -1.57 0.04
CA ALA A 23 -7.49 -0.48 0.97
C ALA A 23 -7.44 0.89 0.28
N VAL A 24 -6.42 1.14 -0.55
CA VAL A 24 -6.27 2.39 -1.31
C VAL A 24 -7.43 2.60 -2.29
N LEU A 25 -7.82 1.55 -3.04
CA LEU A 25 -8.96 1.64 -3.95
C LEU A 25 -10.24 2.02 -3.22
N LYS A 26 -10.49 1.44 -2.04
CA LYS A 26 -11.63 1.78 -1.20
C LYS A 26 -11.53 3.22 -0.70
N ALA A 27 -10.38 3.61 -0.15
CA ALA A 27 -10.15 4.92 0.44
C ALA A 27 -10.33 6.07 -0.56
N LYS A 28 -9.96 5.90 -1.85
CA LYS A 28 -10.19 6.92 -2.89
C LYS A 28 -11.68 7.29 -3.05
N SER A 29 -12.59 6.38 -2.72
CA SER A 29 -14.03 6.63 -2.79
C SER A 29 -14.57 7.31 -1.54
N THR A 30 -13.99 7.03 -0.36
CA THR A 30 -14.51 7.45 0.95
C THR A 30 -13.77 8.64 1.57
N ALA A 31 -12.45 8.74 1.37
CA ALA A 31 -11.58 9.75 1.97
C ALA A 31 -11.27 10.88 0.98
N LYS A 32 -12.31 11.64 0.57
CA LYS A 32 -12.20 12.68 -0.48
C LYS A 32 -11.13 13.74 -0.23
N MET A 33 -10.87 14.07 1.03
CA MET A 33 -9.84 15.03 1.42
C MET A 33 -8.42 14.59 1.04
N PHE A 34 -8.19 13.28 0.90
CA PHE A 34 -6.90 12.68 0.54
C PHE A 34 -6.89 12.14 -0.89
N GLN A 35 -7.90 12.47 -1.72
CA GLN A 35 -8.10 11.85 -3.03
C GLN A 35 -6.87 11.95 -3.94
N THR A 36 -6.17 13.09 -3.95
CA THR A 36 -4.95 13.28 -4.74
C THR A 36 -3.83 12.37 -4.27
N HIS A 37 -3.52 12.38 -2.96
CA HIS A 37 -2.44 11.55 -2.40
C HIS A 37 -2.73 10.06 -2.53
N LEU A 38 -3.97 9.62 -2.28
CA LEU A 38 -4.41 8.25 -2.52
C LEU A 38 -4.40 7.89 -4.02
N GLY A 39 -4.62 8.86 -4.89
CA GLY A 39 -4.48 8.72 -6.34
C GLY A 39 -3.04 8.44 -6.76
N ASN A 40 -2.08 9.18 -6.18
CA ASN A 40 -0.65 8.98 -6.42
C ASN A 40 -0.20 7.61 -5.90
N LEU A 41 -0.55 7.28 -4.64
CA LEU A 41 -0.23 5.98 -4.06
C LEU A 41 -0.80 4.81 -4.87
N ASN A 42 -2.04 4.94 -5.38
CA ASN A 42 -2.61 3.93 -6.29
C ASN A 42 -1.77 3.76 -7.57
N THR A 43 -1.33 4.87 -8.18
CA THR A 43 -0.51 4.84 -9.40
C THR A 43 0.82 4.14 -9.13
N THR A 44 1.45 4.44 -7.99
CA THR A 44 2.69 3.79 -7.55
C THR A 44 2.47 2.29 -7.35
N LEU A 45 1.44 1.88 -6.62
CA LEU A 45 1.13 0.46 -6.42
C LEU A 45 0.79 -0.25 -7.74
N ASP A 46 0.04 0.38 -8.65
CA ASP A 46 -0.23 -0.16 -9.98
C ASP A 46 1.07 -0.41 -10.76
N SER A 47 2.04 0.51 -10.67
CA SER A 47 3.36 0.33 -11.31
C SER A 47 4.21 -0.77 -10.66
N LEU A 48 4.03 -1.04 -9.37
CA LEU A 48 4.75 -2.06 -8.62
C LEU A 48 4.20 -3.47 -8.81
N LYS A 49 2.94 -3.63 -9.22
CA LYS A 49 2.31 -4.95 -9.49
C LYS A 49 3.23 -5.94 -10.23
N PRO A 50 3.80 -5.62 -11.41
CA PRO A 50 4.65 -6.57 -12.14
C PRO A 50 5.95 -6.92 -11.38
N VAL A 51 6.44 -6.03 -10.51
CA VAL A 51 7.63 -6.28 -9.68
C VAL A 51 7.28 -7.22 -8.53
N ILE A 52 6.14 -7.01 -7.88
CA ILE A 52 5.64 -7.88 -6.80
C ILE A 52 5.43 -9.31 -7.28
N ILE A 53 4.84 -9.51 -8.46
CA ILE A 53 4.67 -10.86 -9.05
C ILE A 53 6.02 -11.57 -9.18
N GLN A 54 7.01 -10.87 -9.73
CA GLN A 54 8.34 -11.42 -9.97
C GLN A 54 9.05 -11.76 -8.67
N LEU A 55 8.96 -10.87 -7.67
CA LEU A 55 9.53 -11.10 -6.36
C LEU A 55 8.85 -12.29 -5.69
N ALA A 56 7.54 -12.28 -5.55
CA ALA A 56 6.80 -13.35 -4.88
C ALA A 56 6.95 -14.75 -5.49
N SER A 57 7.37 -14.85 -6.76
CA SER A 57 7.56 -16.12 -7.47
C SER A 57 9.02 -16.63 -7.48
N SER A 58 9.96 -15.90 -6.87
CA SER A 58 11.40 -16.20 -6.94
C SER A 58 11.92 -16.85 -5.65
N ASN A 59 12.86 -17.79 -5.78
CA ASN A 59 13.62 -18.31 -4.63
C ASN A 59 14.74 -17.32 -4.29
N HIS A 60 14.55 -16.57 -3.21
CA HIS A 60 15.42 -15.46 -2.83
C HIS A 60 16.67 -15.90 -2.06
N LEU A 61 17.72 -15.09 -2.16
CA LEU A 61 18.89 -15.17 -1.28
C LEU A 61 18.59 -14.48 0.07
N VAL A 62 19.21 -14.92 1.16
CA VAL A 62 18.97 -14.39 2.53
C VAL A 62 18.98 -12.85 2.65
N PRO A 63 19.91 -12.09 2.01
CA PRO A 63 19.86 -10.63 2.07
C PRO A 63 18.63 -10.01 1.40
N LEU A 64 18.12 -10.67 0.36
CA LEU A 64 16.92 -10.27 -0.35
C LEU A 64 15.67 -10.60 0.47
N GLU A 65 15.64 -11.75 1.17
CA GLU A 65 14.53 -12.10 2.07
C GLU A 65 14.29 -11.04 3.15
N LYS A 66 15.36 -10.56 3.82
CA LYS A 66 15.22 -9.48 4.83
C LYS A 66 14.71 -8.18 4.22
N SER A 67 15.13 -7.86 3.00
CA SER A 67 14.63 -6.68 2.29
C SER A 67 13.14 -6.83 1.96
N LEU A 68 12.70 -8.03 1.59
CA LEU A 68 11.29 -8.31 1.29
C LEU A 68 10.43 -8.35 2.54
N GLU A 69 10.95 -8.79 3.68
CA GLU A 69 10.29 -8.69 4.97
C GLU A 69 10.06 -7.22 5.36
N ASN A 70 11.11 -6.39 5.30
CA ASN A 70 10.99 -4.95 5.54
C ASN A 70 9.96 -4.30 4.59
N PHE A 71 9.96 -4.72 3.33
CA PHE A 71 9.01 -4.23 2.34
C PHE A 71 7.57 -4.70 2.63
N THR A 72 7.40 -5.93 3.12
CA THR A 72 6.12 -6.46 3.59
C THR A 72 5.59 -5.65 4.76
N THR A 73 6.44 -5.37 5.76
CA THR A 73 6.08 -4.52 6.92
C THR A 73 5.62 -3.14 6.47
N LYS A 74 6.32 -2.50 5.53
CA LYS A 74 5.90 -1.20 4.98
C LYS A 74 4.51 -1.26 4.33
N MET A 75 4.18 -2.33 3.62
CA MET A 75 2.85 -2.51 3.03
C MET A 75 1.76 -2.64 4.10
N GLU A 76 2.04 -3.36 5.19
CA GLU A 76 1.13 -3.49 6.33
C GLU A 76 0.94 -2.19 7.10
N GLU A 77 2.01 -1.42 7.31
CA GLU A 77 1.97 -0.08 7.89
C GLU A 77 1.18 0.88 7.02
N GLY A 78 1.44 0.87 5.70
CA GLY A 78 0.69 1.66 4.74
C GLY A 78 -0.81 1.36 4.77
N LYS A 79 -1.21 0.11 5.00
CA LYS A 79 -2.63 -0.26 5.12
C LYS A 79 -3.26 0.42 6.34
N LYS A 80 -2.58 0.40 7.49
CA LYS A 80 -3.08 1.06 8.71
C LYS A 80 -3.28 2.55 8.48
N LEU A 81 -2.31 3.21 7.85
CA LEU A 81 -2.40 4.64 7.50
C LEU A 81 -3.59 4.95 6.59
N VAL A 82 -3.80 4.13 5.55
CA VAL A 82 -4.92 4.31 4.62
C VAL A 82 -6.28 4.11 5.30
N ASP A 83 -6.38 3.16 6.23
CA ASP A 83 -7.58 2.96 7.02
C ASP A 83 -7.84 4.18 7.93
N GLU A 84 -6.82 4.71 8.58
CA GLU A 84 -6.91 5.91 9.43
C GLU A 84 -7.33 7.15 8.65
N CYS A 85 -6.87 7.32 7.40
CA CYS A 85 -7.31 8.40 6.51
C CYS A 85 -8.83 8.41 6.29
N CYS A 86 -9.46 7.23 6.27
CA CYS A 86 -10.92 7.11 6.16
C CYS A 86 -11.64 7.52 7.44
N GLU A 87 -10.99 7.41 8.61
CA GLU A 87 -11.54 7.83 9.89
C GLU A 87 -11.35 9.34 10.14
N VAL A 88 -10.24 9.93 9.67
CA VAL A 88 -9.90 11.35 9.84
C VAL A 88 -10.88 12.28 9.15
N TRP A 89 -11.51 11.84 8.06
CA TRP A 89 -12.62 12.55 7.42
C TRP A 89 -13.70 12.97 8.43
N ARG A 90 -13.80 12.28 9.57
CA ARG A 90 -14.79 12.59 10.60
C ARG A 90 -14.38 13.69 11.60
N PHE A 91 -13.09 14.03 11.82
CA PHE A 91 -12.77 14.78 13.06
C PHE A 91 -11.63 15.83 13.15
N ASN A 92 -10.70 16.08 12.20
CA ASN A 92 -9.75 17.21 12.43
C ASN A 92 -8.86 17.65 11.25
N LEU A 93 -8.63 18.96 11.11
CA LEU A 93 -7.71 19.57 10.11
C LEU A 93 -6.22 19.39 10.46
N ILE A 94 -5.85 19.34 11.74
CA ILE A 94 -4.44 19.15 12.16
C ILE A 94 -3.95 17.75 11.77
N LYS A 95 -4.77 16.75 12.11
CA LYS A 95 -4.53 15.35 11.72
C LYS A 95 -4.40 15.20 10.21
N GLN A 96 -5.18 15.97 9.44
CA GLN A 96 -5.11 15.93 7.98
C GLN A 96 -3.69 16.17 7.45
N ARG A 97 -2.96 17.15 8.00
CA ARG A 97 -1.61 17.47 7.55
C ARG A 97 -0.64 16.33 7.85
N GLU A 98 -0.69 15.79 9.07
CA GLU A 98 0.16 14.68 9.49
C GLU A 98 -0.03 13.46 8.57
N TYR A 99 -1.28 13.09 8.30
CA TYR A 99 -1.56 11.97 7.38
C TYR A 99 -1.16 12.24 5.93
N THR A 100 -1.25 13.48 5.45
CA THR A 100 -0.73 13.84 4.12
C THR A 100 0.78 13.59 4.05
N ASP A 101 1.53 14.08 5.03
CA ASP A 101 2.98 13.92 5.09
C ASP A 101 3.37 12.42 5.19
N GLU A 102 2.60 11.63 5.94
CA GLU A 102 2.81 10.18 6.07
C GLU A 102 2.50 9.39 4.79
N ILE A 103 1.44 9.73 4.05
CA ILE A 103 1.13 9.10 2.76
C ILE A 103 2.21 9.41 1.72
N GLU A 104 2.70 10.65 1.70
CA GLU A 104 3.80 11.06 0.81
C GLU A 104 5.09 10.32 1.16
N ALA A 105 5.44 10.25 2.45
CA ALA A 105 6.61 9.50 2.91
C ALA A 105 6.51 8.00 2.57
N LEU A 106 5.33 7.39 2.72
CA LEU A 106 5.10 6.02 2.28
C LEU A 106 5.36 5.89 0.77
N ASN A 107 4.75 6.77 -0.03
CA ASN A 107 4.87 6.76 -1.49
C ASN A 107 6.31 6.91 -1.97
N ASP A 108 7.10 7.78 -1.34
CA ASP A 108 8.51 7.98 -1.68
C ASP A 108 9.40 6.80 -1.27
N SER A 109 8.93 5.97 -0.33
CA SER A 109 9.67 4.84 0.21
C SER A 109 9.40 3.50 -0.50
N LEU A 110 8.44 3.49 -1.43
CA LEU A 110 7.99 2.34 -2.22
C LEU A 110 8.64 2.34 -3.61
#